data_AF-A0A4R5VKI6-F1
#
_entry.id   AF-A0A4R5VKI6-F1
#
_cell.length_a   1.000
_cell.length_b   1.000
_cell.length_c   1.000
_cell.angle_alpha   90.00
_cell.angle_beta   90.00
_cell.angle_gamma   90.00
#
_symmetry.space_group_name_H-M   'P 1'
#
loop_
_entity.id
_entity.type
_entity.pdbx_description
1 polymer ?
#
loop_
_entity_poly.entity_id
_entity_poly.type
_entity_poly.pdbx_seq_one_letter_code
_entity_poly.pdbx_strand_id
1 'polypeptide(L)'
;MTTELLLDHLTKQLRIPTIAAQYGSLAREAEERNLSYEEFLLALLEAESESREENQRQRRLKQAAFPVQKTLDSYDFSLMPSLNRNRFLTLSKGDFVEKKENIIFLGNSGTGKSHLATGLGIEMIKNGYKVKFITAAELVEELLLANEEHKLGALEKRWLKFDLIIIDELGYVPFSKIGSELLFQFFAGRYERASVMITTNLEFTEWTSIFGDEKMTAALLDRLTHRAHILLLNGESYRFRQSMKQRDEGDQ
;
A
#
# COMPACT_ATOMS: atom_id res chain seq x y z
N MET A 1 43.22 -24.23 -1.11
CA MET A 1 42.16 -23.20 -1.09
C MET A 1 41.98 -22.79 0.35
N THR A 2 42.14 -21.52 0.69
CA THR A 2 41.93 -21.00 2.04
C THR A 2 40.45 -21.13 2.41
N THR A 3 40.16 -21.34 3.70
CA THR A 3 38.80 -21.50 4.23
C THR A 3 37.89 -20.33 3.86
N GLU A 4 38.45 -19.11 3.81
CA GLU A 4 37.77 -17.88 3.36
C GLU A 4 37.30 -17.94 1.89
N LEU A 5 38.12 -18.50 0.99
CA LEU A 5 37.74 -18.63 -0.42
C LEU A 5 36.59 -19.63 -0.63
N LEU A 6 36.56 -20.70 0.17
CA LEU A 6 35.46 -21.66 0.19
C LEU A 6 34.17 -21.03 0.75
N LEU A 7 34.28 -20.24 1.82
CA LEU A 7 33.15 -19.50 2.39
C LEU A 7 32.57 -18.48 1.40
N ASP A 8 33.40 -17.68 0.73
CA ASP A 8 32.93 -16.71 -0.27
C ASP A 8 32.26 -17.41 -1.48
N HIS A 9 32.81 -18.54 -1.94
CA HIS A 9 32.21 -19.31 -3.02
C HIS A 9 30.83 -19.90 -2.63
N LEU A 10 30.75 -20.56 -1.47
CA LEU A 10 29.53 -21.20 -0.99
C LEU A 10 28.45 -20.17 -0.64
N THR A 11 28.81 -19.04 -0.04
CA THR A 11 27.86 -17.97 0.29
C THR A 11 27.24 -17.35 -0.96
N LYS A 12 28.01 -17.19 -2.05
CA LYS A 12 27.49 -16.78 -3.36
C LYS A 12 26.57 -17.83 -3.97
N GLN A 13 26.95 -19.11 -3.93
CA GLN A 13 26.14 -20.21 -4.48
C GLN A 13 24.80 -20.35 -3.75
N LEU A 14 24.79 -20.24 -2.42
CA LEU A 14 23.60 -20.29 -1.57
C LEU A 14 22.82 -18.96 -1.56
N ARG A 15 23.34 -17.93 -2.22
CA ARG A 15 22.77 -16.57 -2.30
C ARG A 15 22.58 -15.93 -0.93
N ILE A 16 23.53 -16.07 0.00
CA ILE A 16 23.52 -15.50 1.36
C ILE A 16 24.51 -14.32 1.49
N PRO A 17 24.22 -13.15 0.88
CA PRO A 17 25.16 -12.05 0.75
C PRO A 17 25.51 -11.37 2.07
N THR A 18 24.62 -11.40 3.08
CA THR A 18 24.87 -10.74 4.38
C THR A 18 25.90 -11.53 5.16
N ILE A 19 25.79 -12.86 5.15
CA ILE A 19 26.81 -13.74 5.73
C ILE A 19 28.15 -13.54 5.02
N ALA A 20 28.17 -13.48 3.69
CA ALA A 20 29.41 -13.23 2.93
C ALA A 20 30.11 -11.92 3.36
N ALA A 21 29.33 -10.88 3.67
CA ALA A 21 29.85 -9.58 4.06
C ALA A 21 30.19 -9.46 5.56
N GLN A 22 29.45 -10.14 6.44
CA GLN A 22 29.50 -9.92 7.89
C GLN A 22 30.12 -11.10 8.68
N TYR A 23 30.43 -12.24 8.06
CA TYR A 23 30.98 -13.39 8.79
C TYR A 23 32.26 -13.04 9.55
N GLY A 24 33.14 -12.22 8.97
CA GLY A 24 34.42 -11.85 9.59
C GLY A 24 34.25 -10.97 10.83
N SER A 25 33.29 -10.03 10.83
CA SER A 25 32.99 -9.22 12.00
C SER A 25 32.29 -10.02 13.08
N LEU A 26 31.31 -10.84 12.72
CA LEU A 26 30.56 -11.68 13.66
C LEU A 26 31.44 -12.78 14.28
N ALA A 27 32.43 -13.31 13.53
CA ALA A 27 33.39 -14.27 14.05
C ALA A 27 34.28 -13.66 15.15
N ARG A 28 34.75 -12.42 14.94
CA ARG A 28 35.52 -11.69 15.97
C ARG A 28 34.67 -11.38 17.21
N GLU A 29 33.42 -10.96 17.01
CA GLU A 29 32.49 -10.71 18.12
C GLU A 29 32.19 -11.99 18.91
N ALA A 30 32.07 -13.13 18.23
CA ALA A 30 31.90 -14.43 18.86
C ALA A 30 33.13 -14.85 19.69
N GLU A 31 34.34 -14.61 19.18
CA GLU A 31 35.60 -14.84 19.92
C GLU A 31 35.70 -13.93 21.15
N GLU A 32 35.40 -12.64 21.01
CA GLU A 32 35.46 -11.66 22.12
C GLU A 32 34.42 -11.96 23.22
N ARG A 33 33.23 -12.43 22.84
CA ARG A 33 32.13 -12.72 23.78
C ARG A 33 32.08 -14.18 24.24
N ASN A 34 33.01 -15.03 23.78
CA ASN A 34 33.00 -16.48 24.02
C ASN A 34 31.66 -17.14 23.69
N LEU A 35 31.06 -16.77 22.55
CA LEU A 35 29.82 -17.41 22.09
C LEU A 35 30.07 -18.88 21.74
N SER A 36 29.08 -19.72 22.03
CA SER A 36 29.07 -21.11 21.54
C SER A 36 28.93 -21.15 20.01
N TYR A 37 29.29 -22.29 19.41
CA TYR A 37 29.12 -22.49 17.96
C TYR A 37 27.66 -22.38 17.51
N GLU A 38 26.72 -22.77 18.37
CA GLU A 38 25.28 -22.65 18.10
C GLU A 38 24.83 -21.19 18.11
N GLU A 39 25.28 -20.39 19.09
CA GLU A 39 24.98 -18.96 19.17
C GLU A 39 25.58 -18.17 18.00
N PHE A 40 26.80 -18.53 17.58
CA PHE A 40 27.43 -17.92 16.40
C PHE A 40 26.65 -18.23 15.11
N LEU A 41 26.24 -19.50 14.93
CA LEU A 41 25.44 -19.90 13.78
C LEU A 41 24.09 -19.18 13.78
N LEU A 42 23.45 -19.08 14.95
CA LEU A 42 22.20 -18.35 15.11
C LEU A 42 22.35 -16.89 14.70
N ALA A 43 23.36 -16.18 15.22
CA ALA A 43 23.62 -14.78 14.89
C ALA A 43 23.84 -14.53 13.39
N LEU A 44 24.54 -15.44 12.69
CA LEU A 44 24.72 -15.35 11.24
C LEU A 44 23.40 -15.50 10.47
N LEU A 45 22.57 -16.45 10.90
CA LEU A 45 21.28 -16.72 10.25
C LEU A 45 20.28 -15.59 10.53
N GLU A 46 20.27 -15.03 11.74
CA GLU A 46 19.45 -13.88 12.12
C GLU A 46 19.82 -12.65 11.28
N ALA A 47 21.11 -12.30 11.20
CA ALA A 47 21.57 -11.17 10.40
C ALA A 47 21.18 -11.30 8.91
N GLU A 48 21.30 -12.51 8.35
CA GLU A 48 20.88 -12.78 6.97
C GLU A 48 19.36 -12.70 6.79
N SER A 49 18.59 -13.22 7.76
CA SER A 49 17.12 -13.17 7.74
C SER A 49 16.61 -11.74 7.80
N GLU A 50 17.11 -10.93 8.75
CA GLU A 50 16.77 -9.52 8.92
C GLU A 50 17.11 -8.71 7.67
N SER A 51 18.31 -8.89 7.13
CA SER A 51 18.74 -8.23 5.89
C SER A 51 17.84 -8.60 4.70
N ARG A 52 17.42 -9.86 4.58
CA ARG A 52 16.49 -10.28 3.53
C ARG A 52 15.12 -9.66 3.69
N GLU A 53 14.59 -9.66 4.90
CA GLU A 53 13.28 -9.07 5.19
C GLU A 53 13.30 -7.58 4.88
N GLU A 54 14.35 -6.87 5.30
CA GLU A 54 14.53 -5.45 5.01
C GLU A 54 14.62 -5.18 3.51
N ASN A 55 15.44 -5.95 2.79
CA ASN A 55 15.57 -5.81 1.34
C ASN A 55 14.24 -6.09 0.62
N GLN A 56 13.47 -7.07 1.06
CA GLN A 56 12.13 -7.34 0.52
C GLN A 56 11.17 -6.19 0.81
N ARG A 57 11.16 -5.66 2.04
CA ARG A 57 10.35 -4.52 2.45
C ARG A 57 10.65 -3.30 1.60
N GLN A 58 11.92 -2.95 1.42
CA GLN A 58 12.36 -1.83 0.58
C GLN A 58 11.95 -2.02 -0.88
N ARG A 59 12.04 -3.24 -1.42
CA ARG A 59 11.58 -3.55 -2.78
C ARG A 59 10.06 -3.37 -2.92
N ARG A 60 9.28 -3.87 -1.97
CA ARG A 60 7.81 -3.70 -1.94
C ARG A 60 7.43 -2.22 -1.82
N LEU A 61 8.10 -1.46 -0.95
CA LEU A 61 7.91 -0.01 -0.78
C LEU A 61 8.14 0.75 -2.10
N LYS A 62 9.22 0.44 -2.82
CA LYS A 62 9.50 1.02 -4.14
C LYS A 62 8.45 0.62 -5.18
N GLN A 63 8.03 -0.64 -5.21
CA GLN A 63 7.00 -1.13 -6.13
C GLN A 63 5.62 -0.53 -5.87
N ALA A 64 5.31 -0.19 -4.61
CA ALA A 64 4.05 0.41 -4.23
C ALA A 64 3.85 1.80 -4.84
N ALA A 65 4.94 2.52 -5.16
CA ALA A 65 4.89 3.81 -5.86
C ALA A 65 4.03 4.87 -5.16
N PHE A 66 4.12 4.98 -3.83
CA PHE A 66 3.45 6.05 -3.09
C PHE A 66 4.00 7.43 -3.50
N PRO A 67 3.15 8.44 -3.73
CA PRO A 67 3.59 9.78 -4.11
C PRO A 67 4.37 10.47 -2.98
N VAL A 68 3.89 10.32 -1.74
CA VAL A 68 4.57 10.81 -0.54
C VAL A 68 4.41 9.76 0.56
N GLN A 69 5.51 9.33 1.17
CA GLN A 69 5.44 8.38 2.27
C GLN A 69 4.96 9.09 3.54
N LYS A 70 3.74 8.78 3.97
CA LYS A 70 3.12 9.30 5.19
C LYS A 70 2.75 8.13 6.10
N THR A 71 3.28 8.13 7.32
CA THR A 71 2.98 7.09 8.31
C THR A 71 1.72 7.43 9.10
N LEU A 72 1.08 6.41 9.68
CA LEU A 72 -0.07 6.61 10.57
C LEU A 72 0.29 7.43 11.81
N ASP A 73 1.52 7.32 12.32
CA ASP A 73 1.99 8.06 13.50
C ASP A 73 2.06 9.58 13.26
N SER A 74 2.26 9.98 12.00
CA SER A 74 2.25 11.39 11.60
C SER A 74 0.83 11.97 11.40
N TYR A 75 -0.22 11.14 11.50
CA TYR A 75 -1.59 11.59 11.42
C TYR A 75 -2.11 11.97 12.81
N ASP A 76 -2.53 13.23 12.95
CA ASP A 76 -3.12 13.70 14.19
C ASP A 76 -4.61 13.31 14.26
N PHE A 77 -4.87 12.18 14.92
CA PHE A 77 -6.23 11.67 15.16
C PHE A 77 -7.08 12.60 16.04
N SER A 78 -6.48 13.53 16.79
CA SER A 78 -7.26 14.52 17.58
C SER A 78 -8.04 15.48 16.69
N LEU A 79 -7.57 15.72 15.46
CA LEU A 79 -8.23 16.59 14.48
C LEU A 79 -9.43 15.93 13.82
N MET A 80 -9.62 14.62 14.00
CA MET A 80 -10.72 13.86 13.42
C MET A 80 -11.39 12.96 14.47
N PRO A 81 -12.18 13.54 15.41
CA PRO A 81 -12.81 12.80 16.51
C PRO A 81 -13.78 11.70 16.05
N SER A 82 -14.30 11.84 14.83
CA SER A 82 -15.18 10.86 14.19
C SER A 82 -14.45 9.57 13.77
N LEU A 83 -13.12 9.59 13.63
CA LEU A 83 -12.33 8.40 13.34
C LEU A 83 -11.97 7.67 14.64
N ASN A 84 -12.50 6.46 14.79
CA ASN A 84 -12.12 5.58 15.90
C ASN A 84 -10.69 5.04 15.69
N ARG A 85 -9.73 5.52 16.48
CA ARG A 85 -8.32 5.07 16.43
C ARG A 85 -8.16 3.55 16.58
N ASN A 86 -8.97 2.91 17.41
CA ASN A 86 -8.91 1.45 17.60
C ASN A 86 -9.28 0.69 16.32
N ARG A 87 -10.18 1.25 15.51
CA ARG A 87 -10.53 0.69 14.20
C ARG A 87 -9.32 0.73 13.26
N PHE A 88 -8.58 1.84 13.21
CA PHE A 88 -7.35 1.93 12.40
C PHE A 88 -6.26 0.99 12.86
N LEU A 89 -6.05 0.86 14.19
CA LEU A 89 -5.09 -0.10 14.75
C LEU A 89 -5.47 -1.55 14.44
N THR A 90 -6.76 -1.84 14.29
CA THR A 90 -7.22 -3.16 13.87
C THR A 90 -6.95 -3.36 12.37
N LEU A 91 -7.28 -2.37 11.54
CA LEU A 91 -7.01 -2.42 10.10
C LEU A 91 -5.52 -2.50 9.78
N SER A 92 -4.65 -1.86 10.57
CA SER A 92 -3.20 -1.91 10.38
C SER A 92 -2.59 -3.29 10.63
N LYS A 93 -3.32 -4.21 11.28
CA LYS A 93 -2.89 -5.62 11.39
C LYS A 93 -3.02 -6.39 10.08
N GLY A 94 -3.92 -5.97 9.20
CA GLY A 94 -4.05 -6.53 7.85
C GLY A 94 -5.12 -7.61 7.70
N ASP A 95 -5.90 -7.92 8.74
CA ASP A 95 -7.00 -8.91 8.70
C ASP A 95 -7.95 -8.69 7.50
N PHE A 96 -8.17 -7.42 7.10
CA PHE A 96 -9.04 -7.07 5.98
C PHE A 96 -8.48 -7.56 4.63
N VAL A 97 -7.14 -7.59 4.47
CA VAL A 97 -6.47 -8.08 3.25
C VAL A 97 -6.56 -9.61 3.14
N GLU A 98 -6.55 -10.30 4.28
CA GLU A 98 -6.76 -11.76 4.33
C GLU A 98 -8.20 -12.11 3.96
N LYS A 99 -9.16 -11.39 4.54
CA LYS A 99 -10.61 -11.58 4.32
C LYS A 99 -11.11 -11.06 2.97
N LYS A 100 -10.24 -10.42 2.18
CA LYS A 100 -10.57 -9.79 0.89
C LYS A 100 -11.64 -8.70 1.04
N GLU A 101 -11.57 -7.98 2.14
CA GLU A 101 -12.42 -6.82 2.44
C GLU A 101 -11.80 -5.55 1.84
N ASN A 102 -12.63 -4.63 1.39
CA ASN A 102 -12.24 -3.34 0.86
C ASN A 102 -12.21 -2.27 1.95
N ILE A 103 -11.53 -1.16 1.68
CA ILE A 103 -11.58 0.05 2.52
C ILE A 103 -11.99 1.22 1.63
N ILE A 104 -12.99 2.00 2.04
CA ILE A 104 -13.43 3.17 1.30
C ILE A 104 -13.36 4.38 2.23
N PHE A 105 -12.45 5.29 1.91
CA PHE A 105 -12.34 6.60 2.54
C PHE A 105 -13.21 7.59 1.78
N LEU A 106 -14.22 8.13 2.46
CA LEU A 106 -15.17 9.07 1.89
C LEU A 106 -15.15 10.37 2.70
N GLY A 107 -15.10 11.52 2.05
CA GLY A 107 -15.19 12.82 2.70
C GLY A 107 -14.53 13.95 1.91
N ASN A 108 -14.63 15.17 2.41
CA ASN A 108 -14.17 16.37 1.71
C ASN A 108 -12.67 16.38 1.37
N SER A 109 -12.27 17.21 0.42
CA SER A 109 -10.86 17.40 0.09
C SER A 109 -10.06 17.90 1.29
N GLY A 110 -8.82 17.43 1.44
CA GLY A 110 -7.91 17.88 2.49
C GLY A 110 -8.13 17.28 3.88
N THR A 111 -9.07 16.34 4.07
CA THR A 111 -9.34 15.70 5.37
C THR A 111 -8.36 14.56 5.75
N GLY A 112 -7.43 14.23 4.86
CA GLY A 112 -6.38 13.24 5.10
C GLY A 112 -6.64 11.84 4.56
N LYS A 113 -7.63 11.64 3.68
CA LYS A 113 -7.93 10.33 3.05
C LYS A 113 -6.69 9.67 2.44
N SER A 114 -5.98 10.37 1.56
CA SER A 114 -4.77 9.85 0.90
C SER A 114 -3.62 9.59 1.89
N HIS A 115 -3.53 10.38 2.97
CA HIS A 115 -2.56 10.15 4.05
C HIS A 115 -2.86 8.84 4.76
N LEU A 116 -4.10 8.64 5.22
CA LEU A 116 -4.51 7.43 5.92
C LEU A 116 -4.39 6.20 5.03
N ALA A 117 -4.76 6.31 3.76
CA ALA A 117 -4.60 5.25 2.77
C ALA A 117 -3.13 4.87 2.58
N THR A 118 -2.25 5.86 2.45
CA THR A 118 -0.81 5.63 2.36
C THR A 118 -0.25 5.01 3.63
N GLY A 119 -0.67 5.51 4.81
CA GLY A 119 -0.21 4.99 6.10
C GLY A 119 -0.59 3.53 6.29
N LEU A 120 -1.85 3.16 6.03
CA LEU A 120 -2.26 1.76 6.05
C LEU A 120 -1.53 0.93 5.00
N GLY A 121 -1.32 1.47 3.79
CA GLY A 121 -0.54 0.81 2.75
C GLY A 121 0.89 0.48 3.18
N ILE A 122 1.56 1.40 3.88
CA ILE A 122 2.90 1.17 4.44
C ILE A 122 2.86 0.08 5.52
N GLU A 123 1.86 0.07 6.41
CA GLU A 123 1.70 -1.02 7.39
C GLU A 123 1.46 -2.37 6.71
N MET A 124 0.68 -2.42 5.63
CA MET A 124 0.49 -3.68 4.88
C MET A 124 1.79 -4.20 4.27
N ILE A 125 2.67 -3.31 3.79
CA ILE A 125 4.01 -3.69 3.29
C ILE A 125 4.88 -4.23 4.42
N LYS A 126 4.83 -3.62 5.60
CA LYS A 126 5.53 -4.12 6.80
C LYS A 126 5.03 -5.52 7.19
N ASN A 127 3.73 -5.78 7.04
CA ASN A 127 3.14 -7.10 7.26
C ASN A 127 3.38 -8.09 6.11
N GLY A 128 4.19 -7.72 5.10
CA GLY A 128 4.61 -8.61 4.02
C GLY A 128 3.71 -8.62 2.78
N TYR A 129 2.61 -7.86 2.77
CA TYR A 129 1.70 -7.79 1.62
C TYR A 129 2.27 -6.95 0.47
N LYS A 130 1.91 -7.32 -0.76
CA LYS A 130 2.22 -6.55 -1.97
C LYS A 130 1.16 -5.48 -2.18
N VAL A 131 1.57 -4.23 -2.06
CA VAL A 131 0.69 -3.06 -2.21
C VAL A 131 1.07 -2.30 -3.47
N LYS A 132 0.08 -1.71 -4.15
CA LYS A 132 0.27 -0.75 -5.24
C LYS A 132 -0.61 0.47 -5.02
N PHE A 133 -0.04 1.65 -5.13
CA PHE A 133 -0.73 2.93 -5.15
C PHE A 133 -0.82 3.41 -6.60
N ILE A 134 -2.00 3.91 -6.98
CA ILE A 134 -2.27 4.53 -8.27
C ILE A 134 -3.45 5.50 -8.13
N THR A 135 -3.48 6.58 -8.88
CA THR A 135 -4.69 7.43 -8.96
C THR A 135 -5.74 6.76 -9.85
N ALA A 136 -7.02 7.11 -9.67
CA ALA A 136 -8.07 6.60 -10.54
C ALA A 136 -7.86 6.99 -12.01
N ALA A 137 -7.31 8.18 -12.26
CA ALA A 137 -6.98 8.66 -13.61
C ALA A 137 -5.86 7.83 -14.26
N GLU A 138 -4.73 7.63 -13.57
CA GLU A 138 -3.62 6.81 -14.06
C GLU A 138 -4.05 5.36 -14.32
N LEU A 139 -4.90 4.80 -13.44
CA LEU A 139 -5.41 3.45 -13.62
C LEU A 139 -6.24 3.33 -14.90
N VAL A 140 -7.14 4.28 -15.14
CA VAL A 140 -7.96 4.30 -16.36
C VAL A 140 -7.08 4.48 -17.60
N GLU A 141 -6.06 5.33 -17.54
CA GLU A 141 -5.08 5.49 -18.62
C GLU A 141 -4.33 4.18 -18.92
N GLU A 142 -3.80 3.50 -17.89
CA GLU A 142 -3.13 2.19 -18.06
C GLU A 142 -4.07 1.14 -18.67
N LEU A 143 -5.34 1.13 -18.25
CA LEU A 143 -6.35 0.21 -18.77
C LEU A 143 -6.71 0.50 -20.22
N LEU A 144 -6.88 1.77 -20.60
CA LEU A 144 -7.17 2.19 -21.96
C LEU A 144 -6.04 1.80 -22.91
N LEU A 145 -4.79 2.12 -22.55
CA LEU A 145 -3.62 1.76 -23.35
C LEU A 145 -3.49 0.23 -23.51
N ALA A 146 -3.69 -0.53 -22.44
CA ALA A 146 -3.64 -1.99 -22.52
C ALA A 146 -4.79 -2.59 -23.35
N ASN A 147 -5.96 -1.94 -23.37
CA ASN A 147 -7.07 -2.34 -24.22
C ASN A 147 -6.76 -2.08 -25.70
N GLU A 148 -6.21 -0.92 -26.04
CA GLU A 148 -5.78 -0.56 -27.40
C GLU A 148 -4.67 -1.50 -27.91
N GLU A 149 -3.73 -1.89 -27.06
CA GLU A 149 -2.66 -2.82 -27.41
C GLU A 149 -3.06 -4.31 -27.36
N HIS A 150 -4.33 -4.63 -27.08
CA HIS A 150 -4.82 -6.00 -26.86
C HIS A 150 -4.06 -6.78 -25.77
N LYS A 151 -3.55 -6.08 -24.75
CA LYS A 151 -2.80 -6.62 -23.60
C LYS A 151 -3.57 -6.59 -22.28
N LEU A 152 -4.85 -6.25 -22.29
CA LEU A 152 -5.69 -6.12 -21.09
C LEU A 152 -5.60 -7.34 -20.16
N GLY A 153 -5.74 -8.56 -20.69
CA GLY A 153 -5.65 -9.79 -19.88
C GLY A 153 -4.27 -10.01 -19.24
N ALA A 154 -3.18 -9.51 -19.83
CA ALA A 154 -1.86 -9.55 -19.20
C ALA A 154 -1.72 -8.52 -18.09
N LEU A 155 -2.33 -7.34 -18.26
CA LEU A 155 -2.40 -6.29 -17.26
C LEU A 155 -3.24 -6.73 -16.04
N GLU A 156 -4.41 -7.32 -16.25
CA GLU A 156 -5.24 -7.86 -15.16
C GLU A 156 -4.51 -8.92 -14.33
N LYS A 157 -3.81 -9.86 -14.98
CA LYS A 157 -2.98 -10.85 -14.29
C LYS A 157 -1.85 -10.20 -13.48
N ARG A 158 -1.33 -9.06 -13.92
CA ARG A 158 -0.32 -8.28 -13.18
C ARG A 158 -0.94 -7.65 -11.94
N TRP A 159 -2.09 -6.99 -12.08
CA TRP A 159 -2.80 -6.34 -10.97
C TRP A 159 -3.25 -7.33 -9.89
N LEU A 160 -3.64 -8.55 -10.28
CA LEU A 160 -4.01 -9.61 -9.35
C LEU A 160 -2.84 -10.14 -8.49
N LYS A 161 -1.58 -9.82 -8.84
CA LYS A 161 -0.42 -10.16 -7.99
C LYS A 161 -0.29 -9.26 -6.76
N PHE A 162 -0.99 -8.12 -6.74
CA PHE A 162 -1.03 -7.23 -5.58
C PHE A 162 -2.18 -7.62 -4.66
N ASP A 163 -1.83 -7.84 -3.39
CA ASP A 163 -2.77 -8.19 -2.34
C ASP A 163 -3.70 -7.01 -2.03
N LEU A 164 -3.17 -5.79 -2.14
CA LEU A 164 -3.90 -4.53 -1.97
C LEU A 164 -3.56 -3.56 -3.10
N ILE A 165 -4.58 -2.95 -3.70
CA ILE A 165 -4.42 -1.78 -4.58
C ILE A 165 -5.11 -0.60 -3.92
N ILE A 166 -4.38 0.51 -3.79
CA ILE A 166 -4.88 1.79 -3.32
C ILE A 166 -5.16 2.64 -4.56
N ILE A 167 -6.41 3.04 -4.71
CA ILE A 167 -6.91 3.90 -5.79
C ILE A 167 -7.26 5.24 -5.17
N ASP A 168 -6.42 6.23 -5.42
CA ASP A 168 -6.61 7.57 -4.90
C ASP A 168 -7.45 8.42 -5.85
N GLU A 169 -8.19 9.39 -5.30
CA GLU A 169 -8.89 10.45 -6.05
C GLU A 169 -9.96 9.94 -7.02
N LEU A 170 -10.71 8.90 -6.66
CA LEU A 170 -11.85 8.45 -7.44
C LEU A 170 -12.99 9.48 -7.36
N GLY A 171 -13.27 10.18 -8.47
CA GLY A 171 -14.37 11.14 -8.58
C GLY A 171 -13.98 12.59 -8.90
N TYR A 172 -12.71 12.88 -9.18
CA TYR A 172 -12.29 14.22 -9.59
C TYR A 172 -12.60 14.58 -11.05
N VAL A 173 -12.60 13.60 -11.95
CA VAL A 173 -12.83 13.81 -13.39
C VAL A 173 -13.72 12.69 -13.92
N PRO A 174 -14.77 12.99 -14.71
CA PRO A 174 -15.58 11.97 -15.36
C PRO A 174 -14.74 11.22 -16.40
N PHE A 175 -14.86 9.89 -16.42
CA PHE A 175 -14.14 9.05 -17.38
C PHE A 175 -14.89 8.92 -18.70
N SER A 176 -14.18 8.56 -19.76
CA SER A 176 -14.83 8.13 -21.01
C SER A 176 -15.64 6.86 -20.77
N LYS A 177 -16.67 6.60 -21.59
CA LYS A 177 -17.50 5.39 -21.48
C LYS A 177 -16.66 4.10 -21.42
N ILE A 178 -15.67 3.99 -22.32
CA ILE A 178 -14.75 2.84 -22.37
C ILE A 178 -13.92 2.78 -21.08
N GLY A 179 -13.41 3.92 -20.60
CA GLY A 179 -12.65 3.99 -19.35
C GLY A 179 -13.47 3.51 -18.15
N SER A 180 -14.74 3.91 -18.05
CA SER A 180 -15.65 3.48 -17.00
C SER A 180 -15.96 1.98 -17.06
N GLU A 181 -16.16 1.43 -18.25
CA GLU A 181 -16.36 -0.01 -18.46
C GLU A 181 -15.12 -0.83 -18.06
N LEU A 182 -13.92 -0.36 -18.44
CA LEU A 182 -12.66 -1.01 -18.06
C LEU A 182 -12.40 -0.92 -16.55
N LEU A 183 -12.68 0.23 -15.93
CA LEU A 183 -12.57 0.39 -14.49
C LEU A 183 -13.55 -0.51 -13.74
N PHE A 184 -14.78 -0.67 -14.25
CA PHE A 184 -15.73 -1.65 -13.75
C PHE A 184 -15.17 -3.07 -13.82
N GLN A 185 -14.61 -3.48 -14.96
CA GLN A 185 -14.00 -4.80 -15.14
C GLN A 185 -12.86 -5.03 -14.15
N PHE A 186 -12.01 -4.02 -13.94
CA PHE A 186 -10.93 -4.08 -12.95
C PHE A 186 -11.48 -4.37 -11.54
N PHE A 187 -12.48 -3.62 -11.08
CA PHE A 187 -13.05 -3.83 -9.75
C PHE A 187 -13.76 -5.18 -9.63
N ALA A 188 -14.53 -5.57 -10.64
CA ALA A 188 -15.20 -6.87 -10.69
C ALA A 188 -14.19 -8.02 -10.67
N GLY A 189 -13.06 -7.88 -11.37
CA GLY A 189 -11.99 -8.87 -11.41
C GLY A 189 -11.28 -9.07 -10.06
N ARG A 190 -11.38 -8.10 -9.14
CA ARG A 190 -10.80 -8.15 -7.79
C ARG A 190 -11.78 -8.59 -6.70
N TYR A 191 -13.09 -8.48 -6.95
CA TYR A 191 -14.13 -8.89 -6.01
C TYR A 191 -13.87 -10.31 -5.47
N GLU A 192 -13.85 -10.45 -4.14
CA GLU A 192 -13.54 -11.69 -3.39
C GLU A 192 -12.16 -12.33 -3.66
N ARG A 193 -11.29 -11.66 -4.44
CA ARG A 193 -9.97 -12.20 -4.82
C ARG A 193 -8.82 -11.42 -4.20
N ALA A 194 -8.91 -10.09 -4.17
CA ALA A 194 -7.89 -9.22 -3.60
C ALA A 194 -8.48 -7.86 -3.19
N SER A 195 -7.98 -7.27 -2.12
CA SER A 195 -8.57 -6.07 -1.53
C SER A 195 -8.27 -4.82 -2.36
N VAL A 196 -9.19 -3.86 -2.28
CA VAL A 196 -9.01 -2.51 -2.81
C VAL A 196 -9.25 -1.49 -1.71
N MET A 197 -8.45 -0.44 -1.72
CA MET A 197 -8.65 0.74 -0.89
C MET A 197 -8.90 1.93 -1.80
N ILE A 198 -9.98 2.67 -1.55
CA ILE A 198 -10.42 3.78 -2.40
C ILE A 198 -10.44 5.05 -1.57
N THR A 199 -9.97 6.16 -2.13
CA THR A 199 -10.29 7.49 -1.61
C THR A 199 -11.21 8.21 -2.59
N THR A 200 -12.25 8.85 -2.05
CA THR A 200 -13.20 9.61 -2.86
C THR A 200 -13.73 10.80 -2.06
N ASN A 201 -14.01 11.88 -2.78
CA ASN A 201 -14.75 13.04 -2.27
C ASN A 201 -16.23 13.01 -2.67
N LEU A 202 -16.66 12.03 -3.47
CA LEU A 202 -18.04 11.88 -3.92
C LEU A 202 -18.80 10.91 -3.02
N GLU A 203 -20.06 11.23 -2.78
CA GLU A 203 -21.00 10.28 -2.19
C GLU A 203 -21.32 9.15 -3.18
N PHE A 204 -21.72 7.97 -2.68
CA PHE A 204 -22.02 6.84 -3.56
C PHE A 204 -23.15 7.12 -4.57
N THR A 205 -24.08 8.00 -4.23
CA THR A 205 -25.15 8.48 -5.11
C THR A 205 -24.62 9.23 -6.34
N GLU A 206 -23.44 9.85 -6.23
CA GLU A 206 -22.81 10.63 -7.28
C GLU A 206 -21.91 9.80 -8.19
N TRP A 207 -21.65 8.52 -7.87
CA TRP A 207 -20.77 7.66 -8.68
C TRP A 207 -21.35 7.38 -10.06
N THR A 208 -22.66 7.55 -10.25
CA THR A 208 -23.30 7.48 -11.57
C THR A 208 -22.73 8.53 -12.53
N SER A 209 -22.25 9.68 -12.04
CA SER A 209 -21.58 10.69 -12.85
C SER A 209 -20.19 10.26 -13.36
N ILE A 210 -19.53 9.34 -12.64
CA ILE A 210 -18.23 8.77 -13.02
C ILE A 210 -18.43 7.65 -14.04
N PHE A 211 -19.35 6.73 -13.75
CA PHE A 211 -19.52 5.49 -14.51
C PHE A 211 -20.53 5.60 -15.66
N GLY A 212 -21.36 6.65 -15.66
CA GLY A 212 -22.30 6.99 -16.73
C GLY A 212 -23.58 6.15 -16.79
N ASP A 213 -23.54 4.87 -16.38
CA ASP A 213 -24.68 3.95 -16.39
C ASP A 213 -25.11 3.58 -14.96
N GLU A 214 -26.38 3.82 -14.61
CA GLU A 214 -26.93 3.55 -13.29
C GLU A 214 -26.89 2.08 -12.90
N LYS A 215 -27.18 1.16 -13.83
CA LYS A 215 -27.19 -0.29 -13.57
C LYS A 215 -25.78 -0.80 -13.34
N MET A 216 -24.82 -0.35 -14.15
CA MET A 216 -23.41 -0.69 -13.98
C MET A 216 -22.87 -0.16 -12.66
N THR A 217 -23.20 1.09 -12.32
CA THR A 217 -22.79 1.72 -11.06
C THR A 217 -23.37 0.98 -9.85
N ALA A 218 -24.66 0.65 -9.87
CA ALA A 218 -25.30 -0.09 -8.80
C ALA A 218 -24.66 -1.48 -8.60
N ALA A 219 -24.41 -2.19 -9.70
CA ALA A 219 -23.74 -3.50 -9.65
C ALA A 219 -22.29 -3.41 -9.17
N LEU A 220 -21.60 -2.30 -9.41
CA LEU A 220 -20.25 -2.07 -8.90
C LEU A 220 -20.26 -1.77 -7.41
N LEU A 221 -21.13 -0.84 -6.97
CA LEU A 221 -21.26 -0.45 -5.58
C LEU A 221 -21.64 -1.65 -4.71
N ASP A 222 -22.56 -2.50 -5.17
CA ASP A 222 -22.91 -3.76 -4.50
C ASP A 222 -21.66 -4.61 -4.22
N ARG A 223 -20.85 -4.88 -5.24
CA ARG A 223 -19.60 -5.65 -5.10
C ARG A 223 -18.56 -4.96 -4.22
N LEU A 224 -18.38 -3.65 -4.38
CA LEU A 224 -17.37 -2.91 -3.63
C LEU A 224 -17.73 -2.79 -2.15
N THR A 225 -19.01 -2.64 -1.83
CA THR A 225 -19.49 -2.35 -0.47
C THR A 225 -19.94 -3.59 0.31
N HIS A 226 -20.22 -4.72 -0.36
CA HIS A 226 -20.63 -5.98 0.29
C HIS A 226 -19.67 -6.39 1.41
N ARG A 227 -18.36 -6.29 1.19
CA ARG A 227 -17.32 -6.55 2.19
C ARG A 227 -16.38 -5.35 2.30
N ALA A 228 -16.85 -4.25 2.89
CA ALA A 228 -16.06 -3.03 3.00
C ALA A 228 -16.09 -2.36 4.37
N HIS A 229 -14.96 -1.75 4.72
CA HIS A 229 -14.87 -0.77 5.78
C HIS A 229 -15.04 0.63 5.19
N ILE A 230 -16.22 1.20 5.37
CA ILE A 230 -16.48 2.60 4.99
C ILE A 230 -16.04 3.50 6.15
N LEU A 231 -15.15 4.44 5.84
CA LEU A 231 -14.54 5.38 6.77
C LEU A 231 -14.87 6.79 6.31
N LEU A 232 -15.72 7.47 7.08
CA LEU A 232 -16.17 8.83 6.82
C LEU A 232 -15.21 9.83 7.46
N LEU A 233 -14.62 10.70 6.64
CA LEU A 233 -13.71 11.76 7.05
C LEU A 233 -14.43 13.11 6.93
N ASN A 234 -15.32 13.37 7.88
CA ASN A 234 -16.07 14.60 8.00
C ASN A 234 -15.36 15.54 8.97
N GLY A 235 -14.44 16.35 8.44
CA GLY A 235 -13.67 17.32 9.20
C GLY A 235 -13.19 18.48 8.33
N GLU A 236 -12.58 19.49 8.96
CA GLU A 236 -11.98 20.60 8.22
C GLU A 236 -10.75 20.17 7.44
N SER A 237 -10.48 20.84 6.32
CA SER A 237 -9.30 20.58 5.50
C SER A 237 -8.02 20.90 6.27
N TYR A 238 -7.14 19.90 6.40
CA TYR A 238 -5.81 20.06 6.98
C TYR A 238 -4.97 21.07 6.17
N ARG A 239 -5.08 21.02 4.83
CA ARG A 239 -4.38 21.95 3.93
C ARG A 239 -4.83 23.39 4.18
N PHE A 240 -6.12 23.60 4.43
CA PHE A 240 -6.66 24.93 4.75
C PHE A 240 -6.11 25.46 6.08
N ARG A 241 -6.12 24.65 7.14
CA ARG A 241 -5.55 25.03 8.45
C ARG A 241 -4.06 25.37 8.36
N GLN A 242 -3.28 24.59 7.61
CA GLN A 242 -1.86 24.87 7.41
C GLN A 242 -1.63 26.20 6.68
N SER A 243 -2.45 26.52 5.67
CA SER A 243 -2.36 27.80 4.97
C SER A 243 -2.75 29.01 5.84
N MET A 244 -3.70 28.84 6.77
CA MET A 244 -4.08 29.90 7.72
C MET A 244 -2.98 30.17 8.75
N LYS A 245 -2.39 29.12 9.35
CA LYS A 245 -1.27 29.27 10.30
C LYS A 245 -0.07 29.99 9.69
N GLN A 246 0.27 29.69 8.43
CA GLN A 246 1.38 30.34 7.73
C GLN A 246 1.12 31.82 7.43
N ARG A 247 -0.15 32.25 7.33
CA ARG A 247 -0.49 33.67 7.17
C ARG A 247 -0.39 34.43 8.49
N ASP A 248 -0.91 33.84 9.56
CA ASP A 248 -0.88 34.46 10.90
C ASP A 248 0.56 34.62 11.45
N GLU A 249 1.50 33.76 11.04
CA GLU A 249 2.93 33.85 11.38
C GLU A 249 3.72 34.81 10.47
N GLY A 250 3.21 35.14 9.29
CA GLY A 250 3.85 36.07 8.34
C GLY A 250 3.44 37.53 8.51
N ASP A 251 2.34 37.78 9.22
CA ASP A 251 1.82 39.11 9.57
C ASP A 251 2.23 39.57 10.99
N GLN A 252 3.14 38.84 11.67
CA GLN A 252 3.80 39.23 12.94
C GLN A 252 5.26 39.60 12.71
#